data_AF-X1HQG3-F1
#
_entry.id   AF-X1HQG3-F1
#
_cell.length_a   1.000
_cell.length_b   1.000
_cell.length_c   1.000
_cell.angle_alpha   90.00
_cell.angle_beta   90.00
_cell.angle_gamma   90.00
#
_symmetry.space_group_name_H-M   'P 1'
#
loop_
_entity.id
_entity.type
_entity.pdbx_description
1 polymer ?
#
loop_
_entity_poly.entity_id
_entity_poly.type
_entity_poly.pdbx_seq_one_letter_code
_entity_poly.pdbx_strand_id
1 'polypeptide(L)'
;MYVLGYGTQRFRLNVTKPVLAHIGGLAMVILALFAWGYWLGIWKLVFSARGVAFGASYTDIHAQLPAQWILVAVVLVCMGIIMASLLQHNFRRVFYCIGGWIVVAIIAGGIVPALVQRFQVEPNELVREKPYIEYNIQSTREAFSLSQIEEKSFPAEKIPSYQDIAQNAETIDNIRLWDHRPLKDTYNQIQAIR
;
A
#
# COMPACT_ATOMS: atom_id res chain seq x y z
N MET A 1 6.58 -8.70 -54.76
CA MET A 1 6.86 -8.04 -53.48
C MET A 1 5.95 -6.81 -53.38
N TYR A 2 4.66 -7.00 -53.07
CA TYR A 2 3.66 -5.93 -52.95
C TYR A 2 2.60 -6.35 -51.92
N VAL A 3 2.95 -6.31 -50.63
CA VAL A 3 1.99 -6.46 -49.54
C VAL A 3 2.46 -5.60 -48.37
N LEU A 4 2.28 -4.28 -48.46
CA LEU A 4 2.37 -3.38 -47.30
C LEU A 4 1.74 -2.04 -47.66
N GLY A 5 0.41 -2.00 -47.65
CA GLY A 5 -0.31 -0.80 -48.06
C GLY A 5 -1.80 -0.82 -47.78
N TYR A 6 -2.27 -1.49 -46.72
CA TYR A 6 -3.66 -1.35 -46.28
C TYR A 6 -3.72 -1.45 -44.76
N GLY A 7 -4.21 -0.40 -44.10
CA GLY A 7 -4.45 -0.48 -42.65
C GLY A 7 -4.62 0.84 -41.90
N THR A 8 -4.68 2.00 -42.55
CA THR A 8 -5.17 3.23 -41.90
C THR A 8 -6.53 3.61 -42.48
N GLN A 9 -7.47 2.67 -42.45
CA GLN A 9 -8.87 3.00 -42.70
C GLN A 9 -9.29 4.09 -41.69
N ARG A 10 -9.68 5.25 -42.23
CA ARG A 10 -10.30 6.33 -41.47
C ARG A 10 -11.57 5.76 -40.82
N PHE A 11 -11.52 5.38 -39.54
CA PHE A 11 -12.71 5.11 -38.74
C PHE A 11 -13.52 6.42 -38.63
N ARG A 12 -14.35 6.70 -39.62
CA ARG A 12 -15.37 7.74 -39.59
C ARG A 12 -16.63 7.11 -39.03
N LEU A 13 -16.71 7.05 -37.70
CA LEU A 13 -17.97 6.76 -37.02
C LEU A 13 -18.88 7.99 -37.21
N ASN A 14 -19.82 7.89 -38.15
CA ASN A 14 -20.89 8.88 -38.32
C ASN A 14 -21.92 8.69 -37.20
N VAL A 15 -21.62 9.23 -36.02
CA VAL A 15 -22.50 9.21 -34.85
C VAL A 15 -23.22 10.55 -34.77
N THR A 16 -24.51 10.53 -34.40
CA THR A 16 -25.29 11.76 -34.21
C THR A 16 -24.73 12.59 -33.05
N LYS A 17 -24.70 13.92 -33.20
CA LYS A 17 -24.20 14.86 -32.18
C LYS A 17 -24.69 14.60 -30.74
N PRO A 18 -25.99 14.33 -30.48
CA PRO A 18 -26.46 14.04 -29.12
C PRO A 18 -25.88 12.75 -28.53
N VAL A 19 -25.73 11.69 -29.35
CA VAL A 19 -25.14 10.42 -28.90
C VAL A 19 -23.65 10.62 -28.56
N LEU A 20 -22.94 11.39 -29.38
CA LEU A 20 -21.53 11.72 -29.15
C LEU A 20 -21.31 12.54 -27.87
N ALA A 21 -22.21 13.48 -27.57
CA ALA A 21 -22.18 14.24 -26.32
C ALA A 21 -22.43 13.36 -25.09
N HIS A 22 -23.38 12.41 -25.17
CA HIS A 22 -23.66 11.48 -24.08
C HIS A 22 -22.48 10.53 -23.81
N ILE A 23 -21.92 9.91 -24.86
CA ILE A 23 -20.75 9.03 -24.76
C ILE A 23 -19.54 9.81 -24.24
N GLY A 24 -19.32 11.02 -24.73
CA GLY A 24 -18.27 11.91 -24.24
C GLY A 24 -18.42 12.23 -22.76
N GLY A 25 -19.62 12.60 -22.32
CA GLY A 25 -19.93 12.85 -20.91
C GLY A 25 -19.64 11.63 -20.03
N LEU A 26 -20.08 10.43 -20.44
CA LEU A 26 -19.79 9.19 -19.72
C LEU A 26 -18.28 8.90 -19.64
N ALA A 27 -17.55 9.06 -20.75
CA ALA A 27 -16.10 8.85 -20.78
C ALA A 27 -15.37 9.81 -19.82
N MET A 28 -15.80 11.07 -19.76
CA MET A 28 -15.24 12.08 -18.85
C MET A 28 -15.48 11.71 -17.38
N VAL A 29 -16.69 11.27 -17.04
CA VAL A 29 -17.02 10.81 -15.68
C VAL A 29 -16.17 9.60 -15.30
N ILE A 30 -16.03 8.62 -16.20
CA ILE A 30 -15.20 7.43 -15.96
C ILE A 30 -13.73 7.84 -15.71
N LEU A 31 -13.16 8.72 -16.53
CA LEU A 31 -11.80 9.20 -16.34
C LEU A 31 -11.64 9.98 -15.03
N ALA A 32 -12.63 10.80 -14.66
CA ALA A 32 -12.63 11.50 -13.37
C ALA A 32 -12.61 10.50 -12.19
N LEU A 33 -13.36 9.40 -12.28
CA LEU A 33 -13.32 8.33 -11.27
C LEU A 33 -11.94 7.66 -11.20
N PHE A 34 -11.26 7.46 -12.33
CA PHE A 34 -9.88 6.96 -12.32
C PHE A 34 -8.90 7.94 -11.67
N ALA A 35 -8.98 9.23 -12.00
CA ALA A 35 -8.16 10.26 -11.35
C ALA A 35 -8.41 10.30 -9.84
N TRP A 36 -9.67 10.22 -9.42
CA TRP A 36 -10.04 10.12 -8.01
C TRP A 36 -9.49 8.85 -7.36
N GLY A 37 -9.54 7.72 -8.06
CA GLY A 37 -8.96 6.46 -7.60
C GLY A 37 -7.44 6.54 -7.37
N TYR A 38 -6.70 7.18 -8.27
CA TYR A 38 -5.26 7.40 -8.08
C TYR A 38 -4.96 8.34 -6.91
N TRP A 39 -5.78 9.37 -6.73
CA TRP A 39 -5.66 10.25 -5.58
C TRP A 39 -5.96 9.52 -4.25
N LEU A 40 -6.98 8.66 -4.20
CA LEU A 40 -7.21 7.76 -3.07
C LEU A 40 -6.08 6.75 -2.88
N GLY A 41 -5.43 6.34 -3.96
CA GLY A 41 -4.24 5.50 -3.96
C GLY A 41 -3.15 6.06 -3.06
N ILE A 42 -2.94 7.38 -3.06
CA ILE A 42 -1.96 8.07 -2.20
C ILE A 42 -2.20 7.77 -0.72
N TRP A 43 -3.45 7.85 -0.27
CA TRP A 43 -3.82 7.58 1.11
C TRP A 43 -3.72 6.09 1.47
N LYS A 44 -3.98 5.21 0.48
CA LYS A 44 -3.84 3.77 0.66
C LYS A 44 -2.40 3.33 0.94
N LEU A 45 -1.38 4.12 0.56
CA LEU A 45 0.02 3.79 0.87
C LEU A 45 0.28 3.64 2.37
N VAL A 46 -0.46 4.36 3.23
CA VAL A 46 -0.33 4.26 4.70
C VAL A 46 -0.77 2.88 5.22
N PHE A 47 -1.58 2.15 4.46
CA PHE A 47 -2.05 0.80 4.78
C PHE A 47 -1.34 -0.28 3.97
N SER A 48 -0.15 0.01 3.44
CA SER A 48 0.63 -0.93 2.64
C SER A 48 1.19 -2.05 3.53
N ALA A 49 1.00 -3.30 3.11
CA ALA A 49 1.56 -4.50 3.75
C ALA A 49 2.80 -5.03 3.01
N ARG A 50 3.39 -4.21 2.14
CA ARG A 50 4.44 -4.64 1.19
C ARG A 50 5.85 -4.60 1.78
N GLY A 51 6.07 -3.80 2.83
CA GLY A 51 7.34 -3.70 3.53
C GLY A 51 7.44 -4.64 4.74
N VAL A 52 8.57 -4.56 5.45
CA VAL A 52 8.85 -5.34 6.68
C VAL A 52 7.83 -5.05 7.79
N ALA A 53 7.30 -3.83 7.82
CA ALA A 53 6.25 -3.41 8.74
C ALA A 53 5.02 -2.93 7.97
N PHE A 54 3.85 -3.06 8.61
CA PHE A 54 2.61 -2.50 8.10
C PHE A 54 2.68 -0.97 8.11
N GLY A 55 2.55 -0.34 6.95
CA GLY A 55 2.73 1.11 6.79
C GLY A 55 3.38 1.50 5.47
N ALA A 56 3.49 2.80 5.23
CA ALA A 56 4.18 3.32 4.05
C ALA A 56 5.70 3.05 4.15
N SER A 57 6.20 2.19 3.27
CA SER A 57 7.62 1.79 3.18
C SER A 57 8.42 2.73 2.26
N TYR A 58 9.75 2.59 2.20
CA TYR A 58 10.61 3.46 1.39
C TYR A 58 10.17 3.50 -0.08
N THR A 59 9.90 2.34 -0.68
CA THR A 59 9.44 2.22 -2.07
C THR A 59 8.07 2.86 -2.27
N ASP A 60 7.18 2.79 -1.27
CA ASP A 60 5.86 3.40 -1.37
C ASP A 60 5.98 4.93 -1.45
N ILE A 61 6.78 5.53 -0.57
CA ILE A 61 6.98 6.99 -0.53
C ILE A 61 7.81 7.51 -1.71
N HIS A 62 8.86 6.80 -2.12
CA HIS A 62 9.78 7.30 -3.15
C HIS A 62 9.41 6.88 -4.59
N ALA A 63 8.66 5.80 -4.78
CA ALA A 63 8.26 5.34 -6.11
C ALA A 63 6.76 5.42 -6.34
N GLN A 64 5.93 4.87 -5.46
CA GLN A 64 4.48 4.83 -5.70
C GLN A 64 3.81 6.19 -5.54
N LEU A 65 4.20 7.00 -4.55
CA LEU A 65 3.61 8.31 -4.34
C LEU A 65 3.81 9.23 -5.56
N PRO A 66 5.03 9.41 -6.11
CA PRO A 66 5.22 10.11 -7.37
C PRO A 66 4.45 9.49 -8.54
N ALA A 67 4.41 8.16 -8.63
CA ALA A 67 3.68 7.47 -9.70
C ALA A 67 2.18 7.77 -9.67
N GLN A 68 1.55 7.79 -8.49
CA GLN A 68 0.13 8.14 -8.35
C GLN A 68 -0.13 9.58 -8.83
N TRP A 69 0.72 10.54 -8.45
CA TRP A 69 0.60 11.93 -8.91
C TRP A 69 0.77 12.07 -10.43
N ILE A 70 1.74 11.37 -11.02
CA ILE A 70 1.94 11.34 -12.47
C ILE A 70 0.69 10.77 -13.16
N LEU A 71 0.10 9.70 -12.63
CA LEU A 71 -1.11 9.10 -13.21
C LEU A 71 -2.31 10.03 -13.13
N VAL A 72 -2.51 10.75 -12.02
CA VAL A 72 -3.53 11.80 -11.92
C VAL A 72 -3.32 12.85 -13.01
N ALA A 73 -2.11 13.37 -13.16
CA ALA A 73 -1.78 14.37 -14.18
C ALA A 73 -2.03 13.86 -15.61
N VAL A 74 -1.62 12.63 -15.90
CA VAL A 74 -1.82 11.99 -17.22
C VAL A 74 -3.32 11.83 -17.52
N VAL A 75 -4.12 11.40 -16.54
CA VAL A 75 -5.58 11.29 -16.74
C VAL A 75 -6.21 12.65 -17.01
N LEU A 76 -5.82 13.69 -16.27
CA LEU A 76 -6.32 15.05 -16.50
C LEU A 76 -5.97 15.57 -17.90
N VAL A 77 -4.75 15.30 -18.38
CA VAL A 77 -4.34 15.63 -19.75
C VAL A 77 -5.15 14.84 -20.78
N CYS A 78 -5.34 13.53 -20.57
CA CYS A 78 -6.17 12.69 -21.44
C CYS A 78 -7.61 13.20 -21.51
N MET A 79 -8.16 13.61 -20.37
CA MET A 79 -9.49 14.18 -20.25
C MET A 79 -9.64 15.45 -21.12
N GLY A 80 -8.65 16.36 -21.08
CA GLY A 80 -8.60 17.54 -21.94
C GLY A 80 -8.47 17.21 -23.43
N ILE A 81 -7.62 16.25 -23.79
CA ILE A 81 -7.43 15.84 -25.19
C ILE A 81 -8.69 15.15 -25.74
N ILE A 82 -9.36 14.31 -24.95
CA ILE A 82 -10.60 13.63 -25.34
C ILE A 82 -11.71 14.66 -25.56
N MET A 83 -11.83 15.65 -24.66
CA MET A 83 -12.78 16.76 -24.84
C MET A 83 -12.52 17.52 -26.16
N ALA A 84 -11.26 17.89 -26.43
CA ALA A 84 -10.90 18.56 -27.69
C ALA A 84 -11.13 17.66 -28.92
N SER A 85 -10.90 16.37 -28.78
CA SER A 85 -11.11 15.37 -29.84
C SER A 85 -12.58 15.21 -30.22
N LEU A 86 -13.49 15.28 -29.24
CA LEU A 86 -14.93 15.23 -29.46
C LEU A 86 -15.42 16.46 -30.27
N LEU A 87 -14.90 17.64 -29.96
CA LEU A 87 -15.19 18.87 -30.73
C LEU A 87 -14.70 18.76 -32.18
N GLN A 88 -13.51 18.19 -32.39
CA GLN A 88 -12.87 18.06 -33.71
C GLN A 88 -13.24 16.78 -34.47
N HIS A 89 -14.13 15.94 -33.93
CA HIS A 89 -14.56 14.66 -34.51
C HIS A 89 -13.40 13.73 -34.92
N ASN A 90 -12.27 13.78 -34.20
CA ASN A 90 -11.05 13.04 -34.54
C ASN A 90 -10.71 11.94 -33.52
N PHE A 91 -11.48 10.86 -33.55
CA PHE A 91 -11.39 9.75 -32.60
C PHE A 91 -10.02 9.07 -32.47
N ARG A 92 -9.12 9.24 -33.45
CA ARG A 92 -7.78 8.64 -33.41
C ARG A 92 -6.97 9.10 -32.19
N ARG A 93 -7.15 10.37 -31.76
CA ARG A 93 -6.48 10.92 -30.57
C ARG A 93 -6.94 10.26 -29.28
N VAL A 94 -8.21 9.86 -29.20
CA VAL A 94 -8.78 9.16 -28.04
C VAL A 94 -8.06 7.84 -27.82
N PHE A 95 -7.88 7.04 -28.87
CA PHE A 95 -7.17 5.76 -28.79
C PHE A 95 -5.71 5.92 -28.35
N TYR A 96 -5.01 6.95 -28.83
CA TYR A 96 -3.64 7.23 -28.40
C TYR A 96 -3.55 7.66 -26.93
N CYS A 97 -4.49 8.48 -26.46
CA CYS A 97 -4.53 8.88 -25.04
C CYS A 97 -4.81 7.69 -24.12
N ILE A 98 -5.82 6.88 -24.44
CA ILE A 98 -6.17 5.71 -23.63
C ILE A 98 -5.01 4.70 -23.63
N GLY A 99 -4.45 4.40 -24.80
CA GLY A 99 -3.31 3.49 -24.91
C GLY A 99 -2.08 4.01 -24.15
N GLY A 100 -1.75 5.29 -24.31
CA GLY A 100 -0.65 5.92 -23.59
C GLY A 100 -0.84 5.90 -22.08
N TRP A 101 -2.04 6.22 -21.60
CA TRP A 101 -2.38 6.17 -20.19
C TRP A 101 -2.22 4.75 -19.60
N ILE A 102 -2.70 3.72 -20.29
CA ILE A 102 -2.55 2.32 -19.85
C ILE A 102 -1.07 1.94 -19.73
N VAL A 103 -0.25 2.31 -20.73
CA VAL A 103 1.19 2.04 -20.70
C VAL A 103 1.86 2.72 -19.51
N VAL A 104 1.55 4.00 -19.27
CA VAL A 104 2.08 4.73 -18.11
C VAL A 104 1.61 4.11 -16.80
N ALA A 105 0.35 3.67 -16.71
CA ALA A 105 -0.18 3.00 -15.51
C ALA A 105 0.59 1.72 -15.16
N ILE A 106 0.92 0.90 -16.15
CA ILE A 106 1.69 -0.33 -15.94
C ILE A 106 3.13 -0.01 -15.51
N ILE A 107 3.79 0.91 -16.22
CA ILE A 107 5.19 1.24 -15.97
C ILE A 107 5.33 1.94 -14.60
N ALA A 108 4.61 3.04 -14.39
CA ALA A 108 4.72 3.85 -13.20
C ALA A 108 4.13 3.14 -11.97
N GLY A 109 3.00 2.43 -12.12
CA GLY A 109 2.32 1.77 -11.00
C GLY A 109 2.92 0.44 -10.57
N GLY A 110 3.56 -0.30 -11.50
CA GLY A 110 4.05 -1.66 -11.24
C GLY A 110 5.56 -1.80 -11.42
N ILE A 111 6.05 -1.52 -12.63
CA ILE A 111 7.44 -1.82 -13.00
C ILE A 111 8.42 -0.96 -12.20
N VAL A 112 8.21 0.36 -12.14
CA VAL A 112 9.12 1.28 -11.44
C VAL A 112 9.22 0.95 -9.95
N PRO A 113 8.12 0.79 -9.19
CA PRO A 113 8.20 0.36 -7.79
C PRO A 113 8.92 -0.98 -7.60
N ALA A 114 8.67 -1.97 -8.47
CA ALA A 114 9.34 -3.27 -8.38
C ALA A 114 10.85 -3.16 -8.59
N LEU A 115 11.30 -2.31 -9.52
CA LEU A 115 12.72 -2.05 -9.74
C LEU A 115 13.35 -1.33 -8.56
N VAL A 116 12.68 -0.31 -8.00
CA VAL A 116 13.18 0.41 -6.81
C VAL A 116 13.30 -0.54 -5.62
N GLN A 117 12.30 -1.39 -5.38
CA GLN A 117 12.35 -2.39 -4.31
C GLN A 117 13.56 -3.31 -4.51
N ARG A 118 13.70 -3.93 -5.69
CA ARG A 118 14.71 -4.95 -5.95
C ARG A 118 16.14 -4.41 -5.97
N PHE A 119 16.34 -3.20 -6.51
CA PHE A 119 17.69 -2.67 -6.74
C PHE A 119 18.14 -1.64 -5.70
N GLN A 120 17.23 -0.99 -4.97
CA GLN A 120 17.59 0.02 -3.97
C GLN A 120 17.26 -0.40 -2.54
N VAL A 121 16.15 -1.10 -2.32
CA VAL A 121 15.69 -1.46 -0.98
C VAL A 121 16.24 -2.82 -0.55
N GLU A 122 15.98 -3.89 -1.30
CA GLU A 122 16.42 -5.26 -0.95
C GLU A 122 17.92 -5.38 -0.63
N PRO A 123 18.86 -4.71 -1.34
CA PRO A 123 20.28 -4.82 -1.02
C PRO A 123 20.68 -4.20 0.32
N ASN A 124 19.91 -3.23 0.83
CA ASN A 124 20.19 -2.54 2.08
C ASN A 124 18.90 -2.15 2.81
N GLU A 125 18.05 -3.16 3.04
CA GLU A 125 16.69 -2.96 3.52
C GLU A 125 16.67 -2.35 4.91
N LEU A 126 17.53 -2.82 5.82
CA LEU A 126 17.59 -2.32 7.19
C LEU A 126 17.84 -0.81 7.24
N VAL A 127 18.80 -0.28 6.46
CA VAL A 127 19.13 1.15 6.48
C VAL A 127 18.01 1.97 5.84
N ARG A 128 17.41 1.47 4.75
CA ARG A 128 16.37 2.19 4.00
C ARG A 128 15.02 2.20 4.72
N GLU A 129 14.66 1.10 5.38
CA GLU A 129 13.37 0.94 6.08
C GLU A 129 13.39 1.43 7.53
N LYS A 130 14.57 1.48 8.18
CA LYS A 130 14.70 1.96 9.58
C LYS A 130 13.91 3.23 9.91
N PRO A 131 14.01 4.34 9.15
CA PRO A 131 13.25 5.55 9.49
C PRO A 131 11.73 5.32 9.43
N TYR A 132 11.22 4.51 8.50
CA TYR A 132 9.78 4.21 8.39
C TYR A 132 9.30 3.29 9.50
N ILE A 133 10.16 2.38 9.97
CA ILE A 133 9.89 1.58 11.16
C ILE A 133 9.80 2.49 12.39
N GLU A 134 10.71 3.46 12.53
CA GLU A 134 10.70 4.42 13.64
C GLU A 134 9.44 5.29 13.64
N TYR A 135 8.99 5.78 12.48
CA TYR A 135 7.72 6.50 12.35
C TYR A 135 6.52 5.64 12.75
N ASN A 136 6.49 4.35 12.39
CA ASN A 136 5.44 3.43 12.80
C ASN A 136 5.45 3.19 14.31
N ILE A 137 6.63 3.01 14.92
CA ILE A 137 6.77 2.86 16.37
C ILE A 137 6.25 4.11 17.07
N GLN A 138 6.67 5.31 16.64
CA GLN A 138 6.23 6.56 17.24
C GLN A 138 4.71 6.74 17.12
N SER A 139 4.16 6.53 15.92
CA SER A 139 2.72 6.64 15.67
C SER A 139 1.91 5.65 16.49
N THR A 140 2.40 4.42 16.65
CA THR A 140 1.74 3.39 17.47
C THR A 140 1.80 3.77 18.96
N ARG A 141 2.95 4.25 19.44
CA ARG A 141 3.10 4.70 20.83
C ARG A 141 2.16 5.86 21.14
N GLU A 142 2.00 6.79 20.21
CA GLU A 142 1.07 7.91 20.37
C GLU A 142 -0.39 7.46 20.31
N ALA A 143 -0.78 6.65 19.33
CA ALA A 143 -2.14 6.15 19.17
C ALA A 143 -2.63 5.36 20.39
N PHE A 144 -1.75 4.57 21.01
CA PHE A 144 -2.06 3.80 22.21
C PHE A 144 -1.65 4.50 23.52
N SER A 145 -1.19 5.75 23.46
CA SER A 145 -0.72 6.52 24.63
C SER A 145 0.33 5.79 25.48
N LEU A 146 1.19 5.00 24.83
CA LEU A 146 2.25 4.21 25.48
C LEU A 146 3.39 5.08 26.04
N SER A 147 3.35 6.40 25.81
CA SER A 147 4.21 7.38 26.46
C SER A 147 3.73 7.76 27.87
N GLN A 148 2.50 7.42 28.24
CA GLN A 148 1.87 7.78 29.52
C GLN A 148 1.59 6.54 30.39
N ILE A 149 2.55 5.62 30.45
CA ILE A 149 2.41 4.41 31.26
C ILE A 149 2.95 4.69 32.67
N GLU A 150 2.12 4.45 33.68
CA GLU A 150 2.56 4.43 35.07
C GLU A 150 3.18 3.07 35.37
N GLU A 151 4.52 3.01 35.36
CA GLU A 151 5.24 1.79 35.73
C GLU A 151 5.12 1.57 37.24
N LYS A 152 4.35 0.54 37.63
CA LYS A 152 4.30 0.07 39.01
C LYS A 152 5.33 -1.03 39.20
N SER A 153 6.38 -0.72 39.94
CA SER A 153 7.32 -1.74 40.40
C SER A 153 6.58 -2.73 41.30
N PHE A 154 6.60 -4.01 40.92
CA PHE A 154 6.17 -5.10 41.78
C PHE A 154 7.43 -5.66 42.45
N PRO A 155 7.79 -5.21 43.66
CA PRO A 155 8.94 -5.76 44.36
C PRO A 155 8.70 -7.25 44.57
N ALA A 156 9.67 -8.08 44.20
CA ALA A 156 9.62 -9.50 44.51
C ALA A 156 9.41 -9.66 46.02
N GLU A 157 8.30 -10.31 46.40
CA GLU A 157 7.94 -10.50 47.81
C GLU A 157 9.06 -11.22 48.56
N LYS A 158 9.17 -10.94 49.86
CA LYS A 158 10.05 -11.68 50.76
C LYS A 158 9.70 -13.16 50.68
N ILE A 159 10.72 -14.02 50.75
CA ILE A 159 10.55 -15.47 50.79
C ILE A 159 9.49 -15.81 51.86
N PRO A 160 8.41 -16.55 51.51
CA PRO A 160 7.30 -16.80 52.43
C PRO A 160 7.78 -17.52 53.69
N SER A 161 7.21 -17.16 54.84
CA SER A 161 7.50 -17.82 56.11
C SER A 161 6.80 -19.18 56.19
N TYR A 162 7.23 -20.05 57.10
CA TYR A 162 6.59 -21.35 57.32
C TYR A 162 5.10 -21.24 57.68
N GLN A 163 4.68 -20.14 58.35
CA GLN A 163 3.27 -19.89 58.65
C GLN A 163 2.47 -19.53 57.40
N ASP A 164 3.06 -18.78 56.46
CA ASP A 164 2.41 -18.41 55.19
C ASP A 164 2.18 -19.65 54.32
N ILE A 165 3.13 -20.59 54.32
CA ILE A 165 3.02 -21.87 53.62
C ILE A 165 1.91 -22.72 54.23
N ALA A 166 1.85 -22.82 55.57
CA ALA A 166 0.84 -23.61 56.26
C ALA A 166 -0.59 -23.05 56.09
N GLN A 167 -0.76 -21.73 55.96
CA GLN A 167 -2.05 -21.09 55.74
C GLN A 167 -2.54 -21.14 54.28
N ASN A 168 -1.66 -21.46 53.33
CA ASN A 168 -1.97 -21.47 51.89
C ASN A 168 -1.75 -22.85 51.25
N ALA A 169 -2.13 -23.92 51.96
CA ALA A 169 -1.94 -25.31 51.51
C ALA A 169 -2.55 -25.59 50.12
N GLU A 170 -3.76 -25.10 49.84
CA GLU A 170 -4.41 -25.31 48.53
C GLU A 170 -3.66 -24.64 47.37
N THR A 171 -3.02 -23.49 47.62
CA THR A 171 -2.19 -22.79 46.63
C THR A 171 -0.88 -23.52 46.39
N ILE A 172 -0.28 -24.10 47.42
CA ILE A 172 0.94 -24.92 47.32
C ILE A 172 0.65 -26.20 46.53
N ASP A 173 -0.45 -26.88 46.83
CA ASP A 173 -0.84 -28.14 46.19
C ASP A 173 -1.17 -27.96 44.69
N ASN A 174 -1.58 -26.76 44.28
CA ASN A 174 -1.88 -26.42 42.88
C ASN A 174 -0.86 -25.46 42.25
N ILE A 175 0.30 -25.23 42.88
CA ILE A 175 1.23 -24.23 42.36
C ILE A 175 1.82 -24.71 41.04
N ARG A 176 1.61 -23.90 40.00
CA ARG A 176 2.11 -24.24 38.67
C ARG A 176 3.56 -23.78 38.58
N LEU A 177 4.50 -24.73 38.63
CA LEU A 177 5.93 -24.45 38.48
C LEU A 177 6.24 -24.13 37.02
N TRP A 178 6.57 -22.87 36.75
CA TRP A 178 6.97 -22.41 35.41
C TRP A 178 8.49 -22.34 35.36
N ASP A 179 9.12 -23.38 34.81
CA ASP A 179 10.56 -23.35 34.53
C ASP A 179 10.80 -22.68 33.17
N HIS A 180 11.69 -21.68 33.14
CA HIS A 180 11.99 -20.92 31.93
C HIS A 180 12.57 -21.80 30.81
N ARG A 181 13.24 -22.90 31.15
CA ARG A 181 13.96 -23.77 30.20
C ARG A 181 12.99 -24.49 29.25
N PRO A 182 12.02 -25.28 29.74
CA PRO A 182 11.02 -25.91 28.88
C PRO A 182 10.07 -24.89 28.21
N LEU A 183 9.82 -23.75 28.84
CA LEU A 183 8.98 -22.69 28.26
C LEU A 183 9.60 -22.11 26.98
N LYS A 184 10.92 -21.87 26.96
CA LYS A 184 11.61 -21.34 25.77
C LYS A 184 11.55 -22.33 24.60
N ASP A 185 11.73 -23.61 24.89
CA ASP A 185 11.64 -24.67 23.87
C ASP A 185 10.22 -24.78 23.31
N THR A 186 9.20 -24.71 24.19
CA THR A 186 7.79 -24.72 23.79
C THR A 186 7.42 -23.51 22.93
N TYR A 187 7.88 -22.30 23.30
CA TYR A 187 7.65 -21.08 22.51
C TYR A 187 8.29 -21.17 21.12
N ASN A 188 9.53 -21.68 21.04
CA ASN A 188 10.21 -21.89 19.78
C ASN A 188 9.49 -22.92 18.91
N GLN A 189 8.97 -24.01 19.50
CA GLN A 189 8.19 -25.02 18.78
C GLN A 189 6.88 -24.47 18.22
N ILE A 190 6.13 -23.70 19.01
CA ILE A 190 4.86 -23.10 18.56
C ILE A 190 5.11 -22.07 17.45
N GLN A 191 6.18 -21.27 17.55
CA GLN A 191 6.54 -20.31 16.50
C GLN A 191 7.06 -20.98 15.22
N ALA A 192 7.77 -22.12 15.31
CA ALA A 192 8.26 -22.84 14.14
C ALA A 192 7.15 -23.52 13.31
N ILE A 193 5.95 -23.71 13.89
CA ILE A 193 4.78 -24.27 13.19
C ILE A 193 3.97 -23.16 12.46
N ARG A 194 4.27 -21.88 12.71
CA ARG A 194 3.71 -20.73 11.97
C ARG A 194 4.59 -20.34 10.79
#